data_AF-A0A916QPV1-F1
#
_entry.id   AF-A0A916QPV1-F1
#
_cell.length_a   1.000
_cell.length_b   1.000
_cell.length_c   1.000
_cell.angle_alpha   90.00
_cell.angle_beta   90.00
_cell.angle_gamma   90.00
#
_symmetry.space_group_name_H-M   'P 1'
#
loop_
_entity.id
_entity.type
_entity.pdbx_description
1 polymer ?
#
loop_
_entity_poly.entity_id
_entity_poly.type
_entity_poly.pdbx_seq_one_letter_code
_entity_poly.pdbx_strand_id
1 'polypeptide(L)' 'MKLPNGIKANLGDKIENYCLNFNHQKGKNKATLFQQKLGITLENVGILKSAIKKAVQQ' A
#
# COMPACT_ATOMS: atom_id res chain seq x y z
N MET A 1 11.53 5.08 14.01
CA MET A 1 11.37 3.92 14.92
C MET A 1 11.35 2.67 14.06
N LYS A 2 12.28 1.72 14.28
CA LYS A 2 12.31 0.45 13.53
C LYS A 2 11.14 -0.43 13.95
N LEU A 3 10.42 -0.97 12.98
CA LEU A 3 9.35 -1.92 13.23
C LEU A 3 9.99 -3.27 13.60
N PRO A 4 9.69 -3.85 14.80
CA PRO A 4 10.22 -5.15 15.16
C PRO A 4 9.78 -6.19 14.11
N ASN A 5 10.73 -7.01 13.64
CA ASN A 5 10.53 -8.00 12.57
C ASN A 5 10.09 -7.43 11.20
N GLY A 6 10.34 -6.15 10.93
CA GLY A 6 9.98 -5.51 9.67
C GLY A 6 10.49 -6.20 8.39
N ILE A 7 11.66 -6.84 8.47
CA ILE A 7 12.24 -7.62 7.36
C ILE A 7 11.34 -8.81 6.97
N LYS A 8 10.59 -9.37 7.92
CA LYS A 8 9.66 -10.49 7.71
C LYS A 8 8.23 -10.01 7.42
N ALA A 9 8.01 -8.71 7.19
CA ALA A 9 6.69 -8.16 6.95
C ALA A 9 6.08 -8.72 5.65
N ASN A 10 4.96 -9.44 5.79
CA ASN A 10 4.14 -9.88 4.68
C ASN A 10 3.03 -8.85 4.44
N LEU A 11 2.99 -8.25 3.25
CA LEU A 11 1.98 -7.27 2.86
C LEU A 11 0.67 -7.92 2.40
N GLY A 12 0.67 -9.23 2.14
CA GLY A 12 -0.47 -9.96 1.59
C GLY A 12 -1.00 -9.31 0.31
N ASP A 13 -2.32 -9.31 0.21
CA ASP A 13 -3.13 -8.79 -0.90
C ASP A 13 -3.90 -7.51 -0.53
N LYS A 14 -3.75 -7.03 0.72
CA LYS A 14 -4.55 -5.92 1.26
C LYS A 14 -4.30 -4.60 0.51
N ILE A 15 -3.12 -4.42 -0.08
CA ILE A 15 -2.83 -3.22 -0.87
C ILE A 15 -3.72 -3.20 -2.11
N GLU A 16 -3.78 -4.30 -2.85
CA GLU A 16 -4.53 -4.42 -4.09
C GLU A 16 -6.03 -4.56 -3.83
N ASN A 17 -6.43 -5.44 -2.91
CA ASN A 17 -7.84 -5.78 -2.73
C ASN A 17 -8.61 -4.76 -1.90
N TYR A 18 -7.92 -3.92 -1.12
CA TYR A 18 -8.54 -2.95 -0.21
C TYR A 18 -8.02 -1.52 -0.39
N CYS A 19 -6.71 -1.28 -0.26
CA CYS A 19 -6.18 0.10 -0.19
C CYS A 19 -6.25 0.85 -1.52
N LEU A 20 -6.01 0.16 -2.64
CA LEU A 20 -5.98 0.74 -3.99
C LEU A 20 -7.21 0.31 -4.83
N ASN A 21 -8.18 -0.36 -4.21
CA ASN A 21 -9.36 -0.87 -4.88
C ASN A 21 -10.52 0.14 -4.85
N PHE A 22 -10.81 0.75 -6.00
CA PHE A 22 -11.96 1.64 -6.17
C PHE A 22 -13.31 0.94 -6.07
N ASN A 23 -13.37 -0.36 -6.35
CA ASN A 23 -14.59 -1.17 -6.30
C ASN A 23 -14.87 -1.72 -4.89
N HIS A 24 -13.90 -1.62 -3.96
CA HIS A 24 -14.10 -2.12 -2.61
C HIS A 24 -15.00 -1.18 -1.80
N GLN A 25 -16.11 -1.71 -1.26
CA GLN A 25 -17.15 -0.95 -0.55
C GLN A 25 -16.59 0.01 0.51
N LYS A 26 -15.61 -0.46 1.30
CA LYS A 26 -14.90 0.33 2.33
C LYS A 26 -13.54 0.88 1.90
N GLY A 27 -13.02 0.43 0.75
CA GLY A 27 -11.64 0.69 0.31
C GLY A 27 -11.54 1.88 -0.64
N LYS A 28 -12.64 2.19 -1.35
CA LYS A 28 -12.72 3.26 -2.35
C LYS A 28 -12.16 4.62 -1.89
N ASN A 29 -12.48 5.05 -0.67
CA ASN A 29 -12.00 6.34 -0.16
C ASN A 29 -10.48 6.34 0.06
N LYS A 30 -9.88 5.18 0.38
CA LYS A 30 -8.43 5.02 0.46
C LYS A 30 -7.81 5.05 -0.93
N ALA A 31 -8.41 4.34 -1.90
CA ALA A 31 -7.93 4.33 -3.29
C ALA A 31 -7.91 5.75 -3.87
N THR A 32 -8.97 6.53 -3.66
CA THR A 32 -9.03 7.94 -4.03
C THR A 32 -7.93 8.77 -3.36
N LEU A 33 -7.71 8.57 -2.05
CA LEU A 33 -6.66 9.31 -1.34
C LEU A 33 -5.26 9.00 -1.88
N PHE A 34 -4.95 7.72 -2.12
CA PHE A 34 -3.66 7.29 -2.69
C PHE A 34 -3.46 7.87 -4.09
N GLN A 35 -4.48 7.83 -4.94
CA GLN A 35 -4.42 8.41 -6.27
C GLN A 35 -4.22 9.93 -6.21
N GLN A 36 -5.01 10.65 -5.40
CA GLN A 36 -4.96 12.11 -5.36
C GLN A 36 -3.68 12.67 -4.73
N LYS A 37 -3.15 12.01 -3.70
CA LYS A 37 -1.98 12.53 -2.97
C LYS A 37 -0.66 12.01 -3.49
N LEU A 38 -0.64 10.79 -4.03
CA LEU A 38 0.59 10.10 -4.39
C LEU A 38 0.61 9.63 -5.86
N GLY A 39 -0.50 9.76 -6.60
CA GLY A 39 -0.60 9.21 -7.96
C GLY A 39 -0.55 7.68 -8.00
N ILE A 40 -0.80 7.02 -6.86
CA ILE A 40 -0.68 5.56 -6.75
C ILE A 40 -2.04 4.88 -6.96
N THR A 41 -2.08 3.92 -7.86
CA THR A 41 -3.23 3.08 -8.22
C THR A 41 -2.79 1.62 -8.35
N LEU A 42 -3.71 0.72 -8.74
CA LEU A 42 -3.36 -0.68 -9.02
C LEU A 42 -2.31 -0.82 -10.13
N GLU A 43 -2.27 0.12 -11.09
CA GLU A 43 -1.33 0.09 -12.22
C GLU A 43 0.13 0.24 -11.78
N ASN A 44 0.38 0.93 -10.67
CA ASN A 44 1.72 1.20 -10.16
C ASN A 44 1.90 0.74 -8.69
N VAL A 45 1.16 -0.29 -8.27
CA VAL A 45 1.18 -0.89 -6.92
C VAL A 45 2.60 -1.25 -6.43
N GLY A 46 3.50 -1.59 -7.36
CA GLY A 46 4.90 -1.91 -7.05
C GLY A 46 5.65 -0.77 -6.36
N ILE A 47 5.30 0.48 -6.64
CA ILE A 47 5.90 1.67 -6.00
C ILE A 47 5.59 1.65 -4.51
N LEU A 48 4.31 1.47 -4.15
CA LEU A 48 3.88 1.45 -2.76
C LEU A 48 4.47 0.27 -1.99
N LYS A 49 4.46 -0.93 -2.58
CA LYS A 49 5.05 -2.13 -1.97
C LYS A 49 6.54 -1.94 -1.67
N SER A 50 7.28 -1.39 -2.63
CA SER A 50 8.71 -1.14 -2.50
C SER A 50 9.01 -0.06 -1.44
N ALA A 51 8.24 1.03 -1.45
CA ALA A 51 8.38 2.10 -0.46
C ALA A 51 8.12 1.59 0.97
N ILE A 52 7.04 0.81 1.17
CA ILE A 52 6.74 0.20 2.47
C ILE A 52 7.88 -0.71 2.91
N LYS A 53 8.34 -1.65 2.05
CA LYS A 53 9.45 -2.56 2.38
C LYS A 53 10.72 -1.80 2.75
N LYS A 54 11.09 -0.77 1.98
CA LYS A 54 12.26 0.07 2.26
C LYS A 54 12.13 0.77 3.60
N ALA A 55 10.95 1.31 3.91
CA ALA A 55 10.70 1.99 5.19
C ALA A 55 10.83 1.07 6.40
N VAL A 56 10.57 -0.24 6.26
CA VAL A 56 10.74 -1.21 7.37
C VAL A 56 12.18 -1.75 7.51
N GLN A 57 13.02 -1.57 6.49
CA GLN A 57 14.42 -1.99 6.51
C GLN A 57 15.36 -0.88 7.05
N GLN A 58 14.92 0.38 7.00
CA GLN A 58 15.63 1.55 7.55
C GLN A 58 15.51 1.63 9.07
#